data_AF-A0A0A2ZXF0-F1
#
_entry.id   AF-A0A0A2ZXF0-F1
#
_cell.length_a   1.000
_cell.length_b   1.000
_cell.length_c   1.000
_cell.angle_alpha   90.00
_cell.angle_beta   90.00
_cell.angle_gamma   90.00
#
_symmetry.space_group_name_H-M   'P 1'
#
loop_
_entity.id
_entity.type
_entity.pdbx_description
1 polymer ?
#
loop_
_entity_poly.entity_id
_entity_poly.type
_entity_poly.pdbx_seq_one_letter_code
_entity_poly.pdbx_strand_id
1 'polypeptide(L)'
;MKLVLIDYENVQPETINILLPEESFVVVCVGVKQKMLPLELVKSLIHFGQNCQIIESYGVGKNALDFIIIDTMARITTERHFDELYIVSKDKGFDSIISHYLTLKRVAFAKRVDDIEELNSLRVENNVISDRLSLPLLTSPCALIAPNPTKVRSEERSYPTNIEQAILKVQQQLIKISVKSIRSIPKKEKSRLNWIKNELKEEDLSDKQIKFIMEQVNFPENTLISYIKRAVAHLQTIEKKHYPKTLEKRINWLKNFFKKETLSEQNIKEIALKVFK
;
A
#
# COMPACT_ATOMS: atom_id res chain seq x y z
N MET A 1 4.05 -8.33 -9.41
CA MET A 1 4.97 -7.18 -9.54
C MET A 1 5.89 -7.11 -8.33
N LYS A 2 7.16 -6.77 -8.54
CA LYS A 2 8.22 -6.74 -7.52
C LYS A 2 8.45 -5.32 -7.02
N LEU A 3 8.68 -5.14 -5.73
CA LEU A 3 9.18 -3.89 -5.17
C LEU A 3 10.66 -4.07 -4.85
N VAL A 4 11.52 -3.23 -5.44
CA VAL A 4 12.97 -3.24 -5.21
C VAL A 4 13.38 -1.93 -4.57
N LEU A 5 13.80 -1.96 -3.30
CA LEU A 5 14.37 -0.81 -2.60
C LEU A 5 15.88 -0.92 -2.62
N ILE A 6 16.55 0.11 -3.11
CA ILE A 6 18.00 0.18 -3.22
C ILE A 6 18.51 1.18 -2.18
N ASP A 7 19.28 0.67 -1.23
CA ASP A 7 20.06 1.47 -0.30
C ASP A 7 21.33 1.95 -1.01
N TYR A 8 21.24 3.14 -1.62
CA TYR A 8 22.34 3.69 -2.42
C TYR A 8 23.55 4.10 -1.59
N GLU A 9 23.41 4.21 -0.26
CA GLU A 9 24.56 4.44 0.61
C GLU A 9 25.43 3.20 0.77
N ASN A 10 24.80 2.03 0.74
CA ASN A 10 25.49 0.78 0.92
C ASN A 10 25.89 0.10 -0.41
N VAL A 11 25.00 0.14 -1.41
CA VAL A 11 25.18 -0.51 -2.71
C VAL A 11 24.91 0.49 -3.83
N GLN A 12 25.92 0.72 -4.66
CA GLN A 12 25.88 1.74 -5.73
C GLN A 12 25.94 1.06 -7.10
N PRO A 13 24.82 0.49 -7.57
CA PRO A 13 24.80 -0.16 -8.88
C PRO A 13 25.01 0.89 -9.98
N GLU A 14 25.78 0.53 -11.01
CA GLU A 14 25.98 1.39 -12.17
C GLU A 14 24.72 1.48 -13.04
N THR A 15 23.94 0.41 -13.10
CA THR A 15 22.66 0.34 -13.82
C THR A 15 21.68 -0.58 -13.09
N ILE A 16 20.38 -0.44 -13.39
CA ILE A 16 19.33 -1.34 -12.92
C ILE A 16 18.70 -2.16 -14.06
N ASN A 17 19.37 -2.26 -15.22
CA ASN A 17 18.84 -2.89 -16.43
C ASN A 17 18.59 -4.41 -16.30
N ILE A 18 19.12 -5.02 -15.25
CA ILE A 18 18.83 -6.39 -14.84
C ILE A 18 17.34 -6.60 -14.49
N LEU A 19 16.66 -5.53 -14.07
CA LEU A 19 15.25 -5.52 -13.73
C LEU A 19 14.42 -5.15 -14.96
N LEU A 20 13.21 -5.71 -15.05
CA LEU A 20 12.25 -5.37 -16.09
C LEU A 20 11.26 -4.31 -15.61
N PRO A 21 11.06 -3.19 -16.35
CA PRO A 21 10.11 -2.14 -16.00
C PRO A 21 8.66 -2.61 -15.83
N GLU A 22 8.24 -3.59 -16.61
CA GLU A 22 6.89 -4.18 -16.60
C GLU A 22 6.63 -4.99 -15.32
N GLU A 23 7.69 -5.53 -14.70
CA GLU A 23 7.60 -6.48 -13.59
C GLU A 23 8.05 -5.89 -12.26
N SER A 24 8.70 -4.72 -12.26
CA SER A 24 9.41 -4.19 -11.10
C SER A 24 9.15 -2.71 -10.89
N PHE A 25 8.87 -2.36 -9.63
CA PHE A 25 8.85 -0.99 -9.13
C PHE A 25 10.12 -0.73 -8.33
N VAL A 26 10.92 0.25 -8.74
CA VAL A 26 12.26 0.48 -8.18
C VAL A 26 12.29 1.77 -7.38
N VAL A 27 12.81 1.71 -6.17
CA VAL A 27 13.00 2.88 -5.31
C VAL A 27 14.47 2.98 -4.96
N VAL A 28 15.10 4.07 -5.38
CA VAL A 28 16.49 4.38 -5.04
C VAL A 28 16.51 5.37 -3.88
N CYS A 29 16.97 4.93 -2.72
CA CYS A 29 17.09 5.76 -1.53
C CYS A 29 18.52 6.28 -1.42
N VAL A 30 18.68 7.60 -1.39
CA VAL A 30 19.97 8.31 -1.49
C VAL A 30 20.24 9.08 -0.19
N GLY A 31 21.44 8.95 0.36
CA GLY A 31 21.86 9.68 1.55
C GLY A 31 22.21 11.14 1.25
N VAL A 32 22.08 12.03 2.26
CA VAL A 32 22.33 13.49 2.15
C VAL A 32 23.70 13.84 1.53
N LYS A 33 24.70 12.96 1.69
CA LYS A 33 26.05 13.18 1.18
C LYS A 33 26.20 12.87 -0.32
N GLN A 34 25.28 12.11 -0.90
CA GLN A 34 25.33 11.66 -2.29
C GLN A 34 24.54 12.62 -3.19
N LYS A 35 25.21 13.69 -3.64
CA LYS A 35 24.58 14.74 -4.46
C LYS A 35 24.47 14.41 -5.94
N MET A 36 25.12 13.34 -6.39
CA MET A 36 25.22 12.98 -7.80
C MET A 36 25.00 11.48 -7.96
N LEU A 37 24.28 11.12 -9.02
CA LEU A 37 24.10 9.75 -9.47
C LEU A 37 24.81 9.55 -10.82
N PRO A 38 25.38 8.35 -11.08
CA PRO A 38 25.95 8.02 -12.37
C PRO A 38 24.95 8.20 -13.51
N LEU A 39 25.41 8.69 -14.65
CA LEU A 39 24.58 8.91 -15.83
C LEU A 39 23.88 7.63 -16.29
N GLU A 40 24.59 6.50 -16.28
CA GLU A 40 24.03 5.21 -16.69
C GLU A 40 22.92 4.73 -15.76
N LEU A 41 23.05 4.97 -14.44
CA LEU A 41 22.00 4.67 -13.48
C LEU A 41 20.75 5.51 -13.77
N VAL A 42 20.92 6.82 -13.99
CA VAL A 42 19.81 7.72 -14.32
C VAL A 42 19.13 7.32 -15.64
N LYS A 43 19.90 6.98 -16.67
CA LYS A 43 19.34 6.47 -17.94
C LYS A 43 18.51 5.21 -17.72
N SER A 44 19.02 4.26 -16.93
CA SER A 44 18.28 3.04 -16.61
C SER A 44 17.00 3.34 -15.82
N LEU A 45 17.01 4.27 -14.87
CA LEU A 45 15.82 4.70 -14.13
C LEU A 45 14.77 5.37 -15.02
N ILE A 46 15.18 6.22 -15.97
CA ILE A 46 14.24 6.87 -16.91
C ILE A 46 13.43 5.83 -17.69
N HIS A 47 14.05 4.68 -18.04
CA HIS A 47 13.36 3.60 -18.75
C HIS A 47 12.21 2.98 -17.93
N PHE A 48 12.26 3.05 -16.60
CA PHE A 48 11.17 2.58 -15.73
C PHE A 48 9.98 3.56 -15.67
N GLY A 49 10.15 4.81 -16.09
CA GLY A 49 9.08 5.80 -16.11
C GLY A 49 8.38 5.92 -14.75
N GLN A 50 7.07 5.66 -14.73
CA GLN A 50 6.25 5.74 -13.51
C GLN A 50 6.55 4.62 -12.49
N ASN A 51 7.29 3.58 -12.89
CA ASN A 51 7.69 2.46 -12.05
C ASN A 51 9.03 2.68 -11.33
N CYS A 52 9.50 3.92 -11.23
CA CYS A 52 10.66 4.24 -10.40
C CYS A 52 10.47 5.50 -9.54
N GLN A 53 11.18 5.57 -8.43
CA GLN A 53 11.30 6.75 -7.57
C GLN A 53 12.72 6.90 -7.04
N ILE A 54 13.19 8.14 -6.92
CA ILE A 54 14.40 8.48 -6.19
C ILE A 54 13.96 9.26 -4.94
N ILE A 55 14.45 8.84 -3.78
CA ILE A 55 14.10 9.44 -2.49
C ILE A 55 15.38 9.83 -1.77
N GLU A 56 15.53 11.11 -1.47
CA GLU A 56 16.66 11.63 -0.70
C GLU A 56 16.32 11.62 0.80
N SER A 57 17.29 11.27 1.64
CA SER A 57 17.20 11.49 3.08
C SER A 57 17.30 12.98 3.41
N TYR A 58 16.52 13.46 4.38
CA TYR A 58 16.51 14.87 4.79
C TYR A 58 17.55 15.21 5.88
N GLY A 59 18.08 14.20 6.57
CA GLY A 59 18.87 14.39 7.78
C GLY A 59 20.14 13.56 7.79
N VAL A 60 21.16 14.07 8.48
CA VAL A 60 22.43 13.36 8.68
C VAL A 60 22.36 12.59 10.00
N GLY A 61 22.51 11.27 9.93
CA GLY A 61 22.50 10.41 11.10
C GLY A 61 22.85 8.99 10.70
N LYS A 62 23.42 8.21 11.63
CA LYS A 62 23.96 6.87 11.37
C LYS A 62 22.95 5.92 10.68
N ASN A 63 21.66 6.06 11.00
CA ASN A 63 20.58 5.22 10.48
C ASN A 63 19.49 6.06 9.78
N ALA A 64 19.82 7.30 9.37
CA ALA A 64 18.82 8.22 8.84
C ALA A 64 18.21 7.71 7.54
N LEU A 65 19.03 7.14 6.65
CA LEU A 65 18.56 6.57 5.39
C LEU A 65 17.72 5.31 5.64
N ASP A 66 18.13 4.43 6.56
CA ASP A 66 17.40 3.21 6.92
C ASP A 66 15.95 3.52 7.30
N PHE A 67 15.73 4.55 8.15
CA PHE A 67 14.37 4.94 8.54
C PHE A 67 13.54 5.44 7.36
N ILE A 68 14.15 6.13 6.40
CA ILE A 68 13.48 6.58 5.18
C ILE A 68 13.13 5.39 4.27
N ILE A 69 14.03 4.40 4.16
CA ILE A 69 13.79 3.15 3.43
C ILE A 69 12.59 2.42 4.04
N ILE A 70 12.57 2.24 5.37
CA ILE A 70 11.47 1.53 6.05
C ILE A 70 10.14 2.27 5.92
N ASP A 71 10.11 3.59 6.15
CA ASP A 71 8.90 4.39 6.01
C ASP A 71 8.36 4.35 4.57
N THR A 72 9.25 4.50 3.60
CA THR A 72 8.90 4.43 2.17
C THR A 72 8.36 3.07 1.78
N MET A 73 9.05 2.01 2.18
CA MET A 73 8.60 0.63 1.95
C MET A 73 7.20 0.43 2.54
N ALA A 74 6.98 0.86 3.78
CA ALA A 74 5.68 0.75 4.44
C ALA A 74 4.58 1.53 3.72
N ARG A 75 4.86 2.76 3.29
CA ARG A 75 3.93 3.58 2.51
C ARG A 75 3.58 2.90 1.19
N ILE A 76 4.57 2.54 0.38
CA ILE A 76 4.37 1.98 -0.96
C ILE A 76 3.64 0.63 -0.90
N THR A 77 4.01 -0.25 0.03
CA THR A 77 3.34 -1.55 0.23
C THR A 77 1.93 -1.43 0.80
N THR A 78 1.56 -0.26 1.34
CA THR A 78 0.19 0.03 1.76
C THR A 78 -0.64 0.60 0.61
N GLU A 79 -0.02 1.36 -0.29
CA GLU A 79 -0.68 1.99 -1.43
C GLU A 79 -0.86 1.04 -2.63
N ARG A 80 0.04 0.07 -2.78
CA ARG A 80 0.07 -0.85 -3.92
C ARG A 80 0.39 -2.26 -3.45
N HIS A 81 -0.19 -3.25 -4.12
CA HIS A 81 0.11 -4.66 -3.86
C HIS A 81 1.39 -5.08 -4.62
N PHE A 82 2.29 -5.76 -3.91
CA PHE A 82 3.49 -6.36 -4.47
C PHE A 82 3.59 -7.82 -4.01
N ASP A 83 3.93 -8.71 -4.94
CA ASP A 83 4.08 -10.14 -4.64
C ASP A 83 5.44 -10.41 -3.99
N GLU A 84 6.46 -9.70 -4.45
CA GLU A 84 7.84 -9.85 -4.01
C GLU A 84 8.41 -8.52 -3.54
N LEU A 85 9.17 -8.56 -2.45
CA LEU A 85 9.86 -7.43 -1.87
C LEU A 85 11.37 -7.70 -1.79
N TYR A 86 12.17 -6.78 -2.31
CA TYR A 86 13.62 -6.86 -2.27
C TYR A 86 14.21 -5.61 -1.65
N ILE A 87 15.14 -5.80 -0.73
CA ILE A 87 15.99 -4.74 -0.20
C ILE A 87 17.42 -5.04 -0.65
N VAL A 88 17.99 -4.16 -1.47
CA VAL A 88 19.38 -4.24 -1.94
C VAL A 88 20.22 -3.43 -0.96
N SER A 89 20.85 -4.12 0.00
CA SER A 89 21.73 -3.55 1.02
C SER A 89 22.53 -4.65 1.69
N LYS A 90 23.80 -4.39 2.02
CA LYS A 90 24.65 -5.28 2.83
C LYS A 90 24.37 -5.15 4.33
N ASP A 91 23.50 -4.23 4.75
CA ASP A 91 23.13 -4.13 6.16
C ASP A 91 22.13 -5.22 6.56
N LYS A 92 22.60 -6.14 7.41
CA LYS A 92 21.80 -7.21 8.00
C LYS A 92 20.70 -6.70 8.93
N GLY A 93 20.72 -5.43 9.32
CA GLY A 93 19.64 -4.78 10.08
C GLY A 93 18.26 -4.93 9.44
N PHE A 94 18.20 -4.95 8.09
CA PHE A 94 16.95 -5.11 7.35
C PHE A 94 16.35 -6.53 7.41
N ASP A 95 17.12 -7.55 7.82
CA ASP A 95 16.60 -8.94 7.93
C ASP A 95 15.44 -9.03 8.94
N SER A 96 15.48 -8.18 9.97
CA SER A 96 14.43 -8.07 10.99
C SER A 96 13.10 -7.59 10.39
N ILE A 97 13.12 -6.59 9.51
CA ILE A 97 11.90 -6.04 8.90
C ILE A 97 11.34 -6.98 7.84
N ILE A 98 12.20 -7.67 7.09
CA ILE A 98 11.79 -8.69 6.13
C ILE A 98 11.03 -9.81 6.83
N SER A 99 11.59 -10.32 7.93
CA SER A 99 10.95 -11.35 8.76
C SER A 99 9.60 -10.87 9.29
N HIS A 100 9.51 -9.60 9.72
CA HIS A 100 8.27 -8.99 10.16
C HIS A 100 7.20 -8.94 9.04
N TYR A 101 7.59 -8.54 7.82
CA TYR A 101 6.68 -8.45 6.67
C TYR A 101 6.13 -9.81 6.24
N LEU A 102 7.00 -10.83 6.21
CA LEU A 102 6.61 -12.21 5.91
C LEU A 102 5.68 -12.79 6.98
N THR A 103 5.99 -12.55 8.26
CA THR A 103 5.17 -13.03 9.39
C THR A 103 3.75 -12.44 9.33
N LEU A 104 3.64 -11.17 8.96
CA LEU A 104 2.36 -10.49 8.77
C LEU A 104 1.68 -10.81 7.43
N LYS A 105 2.32 -11.59 6.56
CA LYS A 105 1.83 -11.92 5.20
C LYS A 105 1.47 -10.68 4.39
N ARG A 106 2.27 -9.61 4.53
CA ARG A 106 2.09 -8.38 3.74
C ARG A 106 2.52 -8.54 2.29
N VAL A 107 3.43 -9.46 2.05
CA VAL A 107 3.97 -9.84 0.74
C VAL A 107 4.15 -11.35 0.72
N ALA A 108 4.08 -11.97 -0.46
CA ALA A 108 4.24 -13.41 -0.60
C ALA A 108 5.71 -13.84 -0.43
N PHE A 109 6.63 -12.99 -0.89
CA PHE A 109 8.06 -13.21 -0.79
C PHE A 109 8.79 -11.92 -0.41
N ALA A 110 9.84 -12.04 0.41
CA ALA A 110 10.69 -10.92 0.76
C ALA A 110 12.13 -11.38 1.01
N LYS A 111 13.12 -10.66 0.49
CA LYS A 111 14.54 -11.00 0.67
C LYS A 111 15.44 -9.77 0.64
N ARG A 112 16.51 -9.81 1.44
CA ARG A 112 17.63 -8.88 1.33
C ARG A 112 18.71 -9.51 0.45
N VAL A 113 19.26 -8.72 -0.45
CA VAL A 113 20.39 -9.10 -1.29
C VAL A 113 21.54 -8.11 -1.07
N ASP A 114 22.78 -8.61 -1.12
CA ASP A 114 23.96 -7.78 -0.92
C ASP A 114 24.31 -7.00 -2.18
N ASP A 115 23.89 -7.49 -3.35
CA ASP A 115 24.05 -6.86 -4.65
C ASP A 115 22.79 -7.00 -5.52
N ILE A 116 22.59 -6.07 -6.46
CA ILE A 116 21.48 -6.11 -7.41
C ILE A 116 21.58 -7.32 -8.35
N GLU A 117 22.80 -7.79 -8.64
CA GLU A 117 23.04 -8.93 -9.52
C GLU A 117 22.45 -10.24 -8.99
N GLU A 118 22.31 -10.39 -7.66
CA GLU A 118 21.71 -11.57 -7.04
C GLU A 118 20.23 -11.77 -7.40
N LEU A 119 19.55 -10.71 -7.87
CA LEU A 119 18.15 -10.79 -8.31
C LEU A 119 17.99 -11.65 -9.57
N ASN A 120 19.04 -11.80 -10.40
CA ASN A 120 19.02 -12.70 -11.57
C ASN A 120 18.97 -14.18 -11.18
N SER A 121 19.74 -14.59 -10.18
CA SER A 121 19.81 -15.99 -9.75
C SER A 121 18.47 -16.50 -9.23
N LEU A 122 17.71 -15.63 -8.56
CA LEU A 122 16.36 -15.91 -8.06
C LEU A 122 15.34 -16.04 -9.20
N ARG A 123 15.53 -15.29 -10.30
CA ARG A 123 14.69 -15.40 -11.50
C ARG A 123 14.91 -16.75 -12.19
N VAL A 124 16.17 -17.22 -12.28
CA VAL A 124 16.52 -18.50 -12.90
C VAL A 124 16.00 -19.68 -12.07
N GLU A 125 16.13 -19.67 -10.75
CA GLU A 125 15.62 -20.75 -9.89
C GLU A 125 14.09 -20.90 -10.00
N ASN A 126 13.35 -19.79 -9.97
CA ASN A 126 11.89 -19.83 -10.12
C ASN A 126 11.45 -20.32 -11.51
N ASN A 127 12.18 -19.94 -12.56
CA ASN A 127 11.86 -20.38 -13.93
C ASN A 127 12.24 -21.86 -14.16
N VAL A 128 13.34 -22.34 -13.57
CA VAL A 128 13.73 -23.75 -13.61
C VAL A 128 12.77 -24.62 -12.79
N ILE A 129 12.25 -24.11 -11.68
CA ILE A 129 11.22 -24.80 -10.88
C ILE A 129 9.88 -24.84 -11.64
N SER A 130 9.47 -23.75 -12.30
CA SER A 130 8.26 -23.74 -13.14
C SER A 130 8.39 -24.64 -14.37
N ASP A 131 9.57 -24.68 -15.01
CA ASP A 131 9.87 -25.57 -16.14
C ASP A 131 10.04 -27.05 -15.73
N ARG A 132 10.35 -27.33 -14.47
CA ARG A 132 10.42 -28.71 -13.93
C ARG A 132 9.08 -29.22 -13.42
N LEU A 133 8.15 -28.33 -13.06
CA LEU A 133 6.77 -28.68 -12.69
C LEU A 133 5.87 -28.87 -13.92
N SER A 134 6.27 -28.39 -15.10
CA SER A 134 5.67 -28.75 -16.38
C SER A 134 6.22 -30.09 -16.88
N LEU A 135 5.66 -31.18 -16.39
CA LEU A 135 5.84 -32.51 -17.02
C LEU A 135 5.38 -32.44 -18.49
N PRO A 136 6.22 -32.84 -19.47
CA PRO A 136 5.79 -32.94 -20.85
C PRO A 136 4.86 -34.14 -20.99
N LEU A 137 3.58 -33.91 -21.30
CA LEU A 137 2.75 -34.95 -21.93
C LEU A 137 3.30 -35.19 -23.35
N LEU A 138 4.15 -36.21 -23.47
CA LEU A 138 4.51 -36.83 -24.73
C LEU A 138 3.41 -37.82 -25.13
N THR A 139 2.64 -37.50 -26.17
CA THR A 139 2.27 -38.46 -27.21
C THR A 139 2.19 -37.76 -28.57
N SER A 140 2.88 -38.38 -29.53
CA SER A 140 3.34 -37.92 -30.84
C SER A 140 2.23 -37.87 -31.94
N PRO A 141 2.55 -37.91 -33.27
CA PRO A 141 2.51 -36.76 -34.16
C PRO A 141 1.55 -36.95 -35.35
N CYS A 142 1.55 -35.95 -36.24
CA CYS A 142 1.07 -35.99 -37.64
C CYS A 142 -0.41 -35.63 -37.88
N ALA A 143 -0.66 -34.49 -38.52
CA ALA A 143 -1.14 -34.44 -39.90
C ALA A 143 -1.43 -32.99 -40.32
N LEU A 144 -0.88 -32.64 -41.48
CA LEU A 144 -1.24 -31.49 -42.30
C LEU A 144 -2.76 -31.45 -42.51
N ILE A 145 -3.38 -30.27 -42.39
CA ILE A 145 -4.48 -29.75 -43.23
C ILE A 145 -4.79 -28.33 -42.70
N ALA A 146 -4.57 -27.32 -43.53
CA ALA A 146 -5.24 -26.03 -43.36
C ALA A 146 -6.70 -26.16 -43.78
N PRO A 147 -7.64 -25.49 -43.09
CA PRO A 147 -8.45 -24.52 -43.81
C PRO A 147 -8.68 -23.22 -43.05
N ASN A 148 -9.02 -22.21 -43.84
CA ASN A 148 -9.25 -20.82 -43.48
C ASN A 148 -10.63 -20.60 -42.80
N PRO A 149 -11.04 -19.35 -42.53
CA PRO A 149 -11.23 -18.73 -41.22
C PRO A 149 -12.64 -18.91 -40.64
N THR A 150 -12.78 -18.94 -39.31
CA THR A 150 -14.09 -18.73 -38.67
C THR A 150 -13.93 -17.95 -37.37
N LYS A 151 -14.65 -16.82 -37.29
CA LYS A 151 -14.87 -15.97 -36.11
C LYS A 151 -15.12 -16.83 -34.87
N VAL A 152 -14.24 -16.72 -33.87
CA VAL A 152 -14.59 -17.02 -32.49
C VAL A 152 -14.40 -15.75 -31.68
N ARG A 153 -15.55 -15.23 -31.25
CA ARG A 153 -15.76 -14.13 -30.33
C ARG A 153 -15.45 -14.68 -28.93
N SER A 154 -14.30 -14.31 -28.37
CA SER A 154 -14.01 -14.49 -26.94
C SER A 154 -13.78 -13.12 -26.33
N GLU A 155 -14.62 -12.81 -25.35
CA GLU A 155 -14.77 -11.53 -24.68
C GLU A 155 -13.50 -11.13 -23.91
N GLU A 156 -12.69 -10.25 -24.48
CA GLU A 156 -11.85 -9.35 -23.69
C GLU A 156 -12.79 -8.39 -22.96
N ARG A 157 -12.96 -8.57 -21.64
CA ARG A 157 -13.55 -7.53 -20.79
C ARG A 157 -12.55 -6.38 -20.64
N SER A 158 -12.47 -5.57 -21.69
CA SER A 158 -11.93 -4.22 -21.63
C SER A 158 -12.85 -3.37 -20.76
N TYR A 159 -12.41 -3.04 -19.56
CA TYR A 159 -13.02 -1.97 -18.78
C TYR A 159 -12.21 -0.70 -19.06
N PRO A 160 -12.84 0.40 -19.50
CA PRO A 160 -12.11 1.56 -19.97
C PRO A 160 -11.52 2.33 -18.79
N THR A 161 -10.45 3.07 -19.09
CA THR A 161 -9.71 4.07 -18.31
C THR A 161 -10.55 4.97 -17.38
N ASN A 162 -11.87 5.00 -17.52
CA ASN A 162 -12.82 5.80 -16.75
C ASN A 162 -13.07 5.27 -15.31
N ILE A 163 -13.06 3.95 -15.06
CA ILE A 163 -13.33 3.41 -13.70
C ILE A 163 -12.17 3.70 -12.75
N GLU A 164 -10.93 3.55 -13.22
CA GLU A 164 -9.74 3.83 -12.43
C GLU A 164 -9.61 5.33 -12.13
N GLN A 165 -9.96 6.18 -13.09
CA GLN A 165 -10.08 7.63 -12.89
C GLN A 165 -11.17 7.98 -11.86
N ALA A 166 -12.32 7.30 -11.90
CA ALA A 166 -13.38 7.46 -10.93
C ALA A 166 -12.92 7.08 -9.51
N ILE A 167 -12.20 5.96 -9.36
CA ILE A 167 -11.62 5.52 -8.09
C ILE A 167 -10.66 6.58 -7.54
N LEU A 168 -9.76 7.10 -8.39
CA LEU A 168 -8.78 8.11 -8.00
C LEU A 168 -9.48 9.42 -7.56
N LYS A 169 -10.50 9.88 -8.28
CA LYS A 169 -11.30 11.06 -7.91
C LYS A 169 -11.97 10.88 -6.55
N VAL A 170 -12.59 9.73 -6.31
CA VAL A 170 -13.23 9.41 -5.03
C VAL A 170 -12.20 9.38 -3.89
N GLN A 171 -11.03 8.79 -4.10
CA GLN A 171 -9.94 8.76 -3.12
C GLN A 171 -9.40 10.16 -2.80
N GLN A 172 -9.14 10.99 -3.83
CA GLN A 172 -8.69 12.37 -3.65
C GLN A 172 -9.70 13.19 -2.84
N GLN A 173 -10.99 13.02 -3.12
CA GLN A 173 -12.05 13.71 -2.39
C GLN A 173 -12.16 13.22 -0.94
N LEU A 174 -12.00 11.91 -0.69
CA LEU A 174 -11.93 11.37 0.67
C LEU A 174 -10.75 11.94 1.46
N ILE A 175 -9.57 12.07 0.85
CA ILE A 175 -8.41 12.70 1.47
C ILE A 175 -8.73 14.15 1.82
N LYS A 176 -9.26 14.93 0.85
CA LYS A 176 -9.64 16.33 1.05
C LYS A 176 -10.65 16.52 2.18
N ILE A 177 -11.66 15.64 2.28
CA ILE A 177 -12.65 15.66 3.36
C ILE A 177 -12.02 15.20 4.67
N SER A 178 -11.16 14.18 4.68
CA SER A 178 -10.50 13.70 5.90
C SER A 178 -9.64 14.79 6.55
N VAL A 179 -8.95 15.60 5.75
CA VAL A 179 -8.14 16.72 6.23
C VAL A 179 -8.99 17.85 6.81
N LYS A 180 -10.16 18.13 6.21
CA LYS A 180 -11.06 19.21 6.65
C LYS A 180 -11.98 18.80 7.80
N SER A 181 -12.58 17.62 7.73
CA SER A 181 -13.54 17.09 8.68
C SER A 181 -13.79 15.59 8.44
N ILE A 182 -13.07 14.75 9.18
CA ILE A 182 -13.28 13.29 9.23
C ILE A 182 -14.75 12.94 9.56
N ARG A 183 -15.48 13.82 10.26
CA ARG A 183 -16.90 13.64 10.61
C ARG A 183 -17.83 13.65 9.40
N SER A 184 -17.42 14.26 8.29
CA SER A 184 -18.21 14.38 7.07
C SER A 184 -18.10 13.15 6.16
N ILE A 185 -17.27 12.17 6.53
CA ILE A 185 -17.08 10.94 5.77
C ILE A 185 -18.27 9.97 6.03
N PRO A 186 -18.91 9.44 4.98
CA PRO A 186 -20.04 8.52 5.13
C PRO A 186 -19.64 7.21 5.84
N LYS A 187 -20.38 6.85 6.89
CA LYS A 187 -20.07 5.71 7.76
C LYS A 187 -20.80 4.42 7.37
N LYS A 188 -22.04 4.54 6.93
CA LYS A 188 -22.89 3.40 6.55
C LYS A 188 -22.72 3.08 5.07
N GLU A 189 -22.76 1.81 4.70
CA GLU A 189 -22.64 1.34 3.32
C GLU A 189 -23.60 2.06 2.37
N LYS A 190 -24.89 2.14 2.71
CA LYS A 190 -25.90 2.88 1.92
C LYS A 190 -25.56 4.36 1.77
N SER A 191 -24.95 4.97 2.79
CA SER A 191 -24.51 6.37 2.75
C SER A 191 -23.23 6.55 1.92
N ARG A 192 -22.32 5.56 1.91
CA ARG A 192 -21.12 5.56 1.06
C ARG A 192 -21.50 5.44 -0.41
N LEU A 193 -22.40 4.51 -0.76
CA LEU A 193 -22.93 4.37 -2.12
C LEU A 193 -23.59 5.65 -2.61
N ASN A 194 -24.49 6.24 -1.82
CA ASN A 194 -25.14 7.50 -2.19
C ASN A 194 -24.17 8.68 -2.30
N TRP A 195 -23.11 8.69 -1.48
CA TRP A 195 -22.09 9.72 -1.54
C TRP A 195 -21.22 9.58 -2.80
N ILE A 196 -20.77 8.37 -3.13
CA ILE A 196 -20.03 8.09 -4.38
C ILE A 196 -20.91 8.42 -5.59
N LYS A 197 -22.20 8.02 -5.58
CA LYS A 197 -23.18 8.40 -6.61
C LYS A 197 -23.27 9.92 -6.80
N ASN A 198 -23.25 10.67 -5.70
CA ASN A 198 -23.31 12.13 -5.75
C ASN A 198 -22.01 12.76 -6.28
N GLU A 199 -20.86 12.18 -5.97
CA GLU A 199 -19.56 12.67 -6.38
C GLU A 199 -19.28 12.38 -7.87
N LEU A 200 -19.78 11.25 -8.37
CA LEU A 200 -19.59 10.79 -9.75
C LEU A 200 -20.83 11.02 -10.63
N LYS A 201 -21.66 12.02 -10.30
CA LYS A 201 -22.91 12.34 -11.03
C LYS A 201 -22.72 12.58 -12.53
N GLU A 202 -21.53 13.02 -12.93
CA GLU A 202 -21.21 13.36 -14.31
C GLU A 202 -20.73 12.16 -15.14
N GLU A 203 -20.48 10.98 -14.54
CA GLU A 203 -19.77 9.87 -15.19
C GLU A 203 -20.66 8.70 -15.67
N ASP A 204 -21.99 8.84 -15.63
CA ASP A 204 -23.00 7.85 -16.09
C ASP A 204 -22.66 6.37 -15.73
N LEU A 205 -22.32 6.14 -14.46
CA LEU A 205 -21.89 4.84 -13.96
C LEU A 205 -23.08 4.02 -13.43
N SER A 206 -23.10 2.72 -13.75
CA SER A 206 -24.12 1.81 -13.23
C SER A 206 -23.95 1.53 -11.73
N ASP A 207 -25.04 1.19 -11.05
CA ASP A 207 -25.03 0.85 -9.62
C ASP A 207 -24.04 -0.29 -9.27
N LYS A 208 -23.82 -1.23 -10.19
CA LYS A 208 -22.83 -2.31 -10.04
C LYS A 208 -21.40 -1.77 -10.07
N GLN A 209 -21.10 -0.83 -10.97
CA GLN A 209 -19.78 -0.18 -11.05
C GLN A 209 -19.53 0.69 -9.82
N ILE A 210 -20.54 1.40 -9.33
CA ILE A 210 -20.41 2.22 -8.11
C ILE A 210 -20.16 1.36 -6.87
N LYS A 211 -20.83 0.20 -6.77
CA LYS A 211 -20.56 -0.76 -5.71
C LYS A 211 -19.13 -1.31 -5.79
N PHE A 212 -18.68 -1.65 -6.99
CA PHE A 212 -17.29 -2.08 -7.23
C PHE A 212 -16.28 -0.98 -6.80
N ILE A 213 -16.51 0.27 -7.19
CA ILE A 213 -15.68 1.41 -6.75
C ILE A 213 -15.67 1.53 -5.22
N MET A 214 -16.83 1.39 -4.56
CA MET A 214 -16.90 1.43 -3.10
C MET A 214 -16.07 0.32 -2.44
N GLU A 215 -16.04 -0.89 -3.02
CA GLU A 215 -15.27 -2.02 -2.53
C GLU A 215 -13.75 -1.83 -2.72
N GLN A 216 -13.33 -1.07 -3.75
CA GLN A 216 -11.93 -0.75 -4.03
C GLN A 216 -11.41 0.48 -3.27
N VAL A 217 -12.30 1.29 -2.68
CA VAL A 217 -11.93 2.54 -2.00
C VAL A 217 -11.89 2.34 -0.49
N ASN A 218 -10.73 2.62 0.12
CA ASN A 218 -10.57 2.56 1.57
C ASN A 218 -11.16 3.81 2.23
N PHE A 219 -12.32 3.67 2.87
CA PHE A 219 -12.91 4.72 3.69
C PHE A 219 -12.19 4.76 5.05
N PRO A 220 -11.49 5.85 5.40
CA PRO A 220 -10.75 5.90 6.66
C PRO A 220 -11.70 5.72 7.83
N GLU A 221 -11.51 4.64 8.57
CA GLU A 221 -12.18 4.43 9.84
C GLU A 221 -11.60 5.41 10.87
N ASN A 222 -12.44 5.89 11.79
CA ASN A 222 -11.90 6.63 12.92
C ASN A 222 -11.02 5.66 13.73
N THR A 223 -9.71 5.87 13.70
CA THR A 223 -8.77 5.11 14.52
C THR A 223 -9.05 5.37 16.01
N LEU A 224 -8.76 4.40 16.87
CA LEU A 224 -8.92 4.54 18.33
C LEU A 224 -8.23 5.81 18.87
N ILE A 225 -7.12 6.20 18.24
CA ILE A 225 -6.35 7.41 18.53
C ILE A 225 -7.18 8.69 18.30
N SER A 226 -8.00 8.74 17.24
CA SER A 226 -8.85 9.91 16.98
C SER A 226 -9.96 10.07 18.02
N TYR A 227 -10.51 8.95 18.50
CA TYR A 227 -11.48 8.93 19.60
C TYR A 227 -10.85 9.41 20.91
N ILE A 228 -9.64 8.97 21.22
CA ILE A 228 -8.89 9.42 22.41
C ILE A 228 -8.66 10.93 22.34
N LYS A 229 -8.14 11.45 21.22
CA LYS A 229 -7.91 12.89 21.05
C LYS A 229 -9.19 13.72 21.25
N ARG A 230 -10.31 13.26 20.72
CA ARG A 230 -11.62 13.92 20.88
C ARG A 230 -12.12 13.91 22.32
N ALA A 231 -12.00 12.79 23.02
CA ALA A 231 -12.41 12.69 24.41
C ALA A 231 -11.56 13.58 25.32
N VAL A 232 -10.23 13.61 25.11
CA VAL A 232 -9.31 14.50 25.83
C VAL A 232 -9.65 15.97 25.58
N ALA A 233 -9.83 16.37 24.32
CA ALA A 233 -10.19 17.74 23.97
C ALA A 233 -11.51 18.18 24.62
N HIS A 234 -12.51 17.30 24.66
CA HIS A 234 -13.77 17.61 25.33
C HIS A 234 -13.62 17.69 26.86
N LEU A 235 -12.83 16.81 27.49
CA LEU A 235 -12.56 16.93 28.92
C LEU A 235 -11.88 18.25 29.28
N GLN A 236 -10.97 18.74 28.44
CA GLN A 236 -10.32 20.05 28.64
C GLN A 236 -11.31 21.22 28.63
N THR A 237 -12.50 21.07 28.02
CA THR A 237 -13.56 22.09 28.04
C THR A 237 -14.46 22.04 29.27
N ILE A 238 -14.35 21.00 30.10
CA ILE A 238 -15.19 20.78 31.27
C ILE A 238 -14.39 21.08 32.54
N GLU A 239 -15.01 21.70 33.54
CA GLU A 239 -14.38 21.88 34.85
C GLU A 239 -14.07 20.54 35.52
N LYS A 240 -12.88 20.41 36.12
CA LYS A 240 -12.40 19.17 36.77
C LYS A 240 -13.38 18.55 37.79
N LYS A 241 -14.24 19.36 38.41
CA LYS A 241 -15.25 18.89 39.38
C LYS A 241 -16.32 17.97 38.77
N HIS A 242 -16.55 18.07 37.45
CA HIS A 242 -17.52 17.24 36.73
C HIS A 242 -16.88 16.00 36.08
N TYR A 243 -15.61 15.72 36.35
CA TYR A 243 -14.94 14.56 35.76
C TYR A 243 -15.47 13.27 36.38
N PRO A 244 -15.74 12.23 35.56
CA PRO A 244 -16.16 10.94 36.08
C PRO A 244 -15.05 10.30 36.92
N LYS A 245 -15.34 10.10 38.22
CA LYS A 245 -14.34 9.67 39.22
C LYS A 245 -14.03 8.18 39.18
N THR A 246 -15.04 7.33 38.98
CA THR A 246 -14.88 5.86 38.95
C THR A 246 -14.76 5.35 37.51
N LEU A 247 -14.11 4.20 37.33
CA LEU A 247 -13.95 3.56 36.02
C LEU A 247 -15.30 3.31 35.34
N GLU A 248 -16.29 2.85 36.09
CA GLU A 248 -17.65 2.61 35.59
C GLU A 248 -18.34 3.88 35.11
N LYS A 249 -18.19 4.99 35.85
CA LYS A 249 -18.68 6.31 35.43
C LYS A 249 -17.93 6.84 34.21
N ARG A 250 -16.62 6.58 34.07
CA ARG A 250 -15.81 6.96 32.89
C ARG A 250 -16.26 6.21 31.64
N ILE A 251 -16.51 4.91 31.76
CA ILE A 251 -17.03 4.08 30.67
C ILE A 251 -18.43 4.54 30.28
N ASN A 252 -19.33 4.79 31.25
CA ASN A 252 -20.68 5.25 30.94
C ASN A 252 -20.69 6.66 30.31
N TRP A 253 -19.80 7.55 30.77
CA TRP A 253 -19.59 8.86 30.16
C TRP A 253 -19.12 8.74 28.71
N LEU A 254 -18.15 7.86 28.42
CA LEU A 254 -17.67 7.61 27.05
C LEU A 254 -18.73 6.93 26.17
N LYS A 255 -19.52 6.00 26.71
CA LYS A 255 -20.67 5.39 26.03
C LYS A 255 -21.69 6.46 25.61
N ASN A 256 -21.97 7.42 26.48
CA ASN A 256 -22.88 8.52 26.17
C ASN A 256 -22.25 9.54 25.20
N PHE A 257 -20.97 9.88 25.40
CA PHE A 257 -20.22 10.82 24.54
C PHE A 257 -20.12 10.31 23.10
N PHE A 258 -19.93 9.00 22.92
CA PHE A 258 -19.86 8.35 21.61
C PHE A 258 -21.14 7.61 21.22
N LYS A 259 -22.30 7.99 21.77
CA LYS A 259 -23.58 7.28 21.54
C LYS A 259 -24.00 7.17 20.08
N LYS A 260 -23.54 8.09 19.22
CA LYS A 260 -23.82 8.10 17.77
C LYS A 260 -22.80 7.27 16.97
N GLU A 261 -21.78 6.71 17.61
CA GLU A 261 -20.75 5.89 17.00
C GLU A 261 -20.84 4.44 17.50
N THR A 262 -20.62 3.48 16.60
CA THR A 262 -20.65 2.04 16.92
C THR A 262 -19.28 1.60 17.45
N LEU A 263 -18.98 1.95 18.70
CA LEU A 263 -17.79 1.47 19.40
C LEU A 263 -18.12 0.22 20.21
N SER A 264 -17.27 -0.82 20.10
CA SER A 264 -17.36 -2.00 20.96
C SER A 264 -17.08 -1.63 22.43
N GLU A 265 -17.62 -2.41 23.37
CA GLU A 265 -17.33 -2.17 24.79
C GLU A 265 -15.83 -2.25 25.11
N GLN A 266 -15.11 -3.13 24.42
CA GLN A 266 -13.66 -3.28 24.56
C GLN A 266 -12.92 -2.01 24.15
N ASN A 267 -13.30 -1.41 23.01
CA ASN A 267 -12.71 -0.16 22.54
C ASN A 267 -13.00 0.99 23.50
N ILE A 268 -14.22 1.05 24.07
CA ILE A 268 -14.57 2.08 25.06
C ILE A 268 -13.75 1.93 26.34
N LYS A 269 -13.53 0.70 26.81
CA LYS A 269 -12.66 0.42 27.97
C LYS A 269 -11.23 0.86 27.70
N GLU A 270 -10.69 0.57 26.52
CA GLU A 270 -9.33 0.98 26.15
C GLU A 270 -9.20 2.51 26.06
N ILE A 271 -10.20 3.20 25.48
CA ILE A 271 -10.26 4.66 25.46
C ILE A 271 -10.32 5.20 26.90
N ALA A 272 -11.14 4.63 27.78
CA ALA A 272 -11.26 5.06 29.18
C ALA A 272 -9.92 5.00 29.91
N LEU A 273 -9.14 3.93 29.70
CA LEU A 273 -7.82 3.74 30.29
C LEU A 273 -6.78 4.72 29.76
N LYS A 274 -6.90 5.20 28.52
CA LYS A 274 -5.95 6.15 27.90
C LYS A 274 -6.32 7.61 28.14
N VAL A 275 -7.60 7.93 28.24
CA VAL A 275 -8.12 9.31 28.40
C VAL A 275 -8.05 9.78 29.85
N PHE A 276 -8.32 8.90 30.81
CA PHE A 276 -8.41 9.24 32.24
C PHE A 276 -7.25 8.68 33.07
N LYS A 277 -6.04 8.63 32.48
CA LYS A 277 -4.81 8.29 33.20
C LYS A 277 -4.50 9.32 34.28
#